data_AF-A0A4Y7TH04-F1
#
_entry.id   AF-A0A4Y7TH04-F1
#
_cell.length_a   1.000
_cell.length_b   1.000
_cell.length_c   1.000
_cell.angle_alpha   90.00
_cell.angle_beta   90.00
_cell.angle_gamma   90.00
#
_symmetry.space_group_name_H-M   'P 1'
#
loop_
_entity.id
_entity.type
_entity.pdbx_description
1 polymer ?
#
loop_
_entity_poly.entity_id
_entity_poly.type
_entity_poly.pdbx_seq_one_letter_code
_entity_poly.pdbx_strand_id
1 'polypeptide(L)'
;MNFKTLTLLSSLVITVFAAPSPQTVDSLLINTPVSVVSCGAVTLSWQGGAAPYDLSVFDGTTSTKIKPLATTPSTSFAWDPIDVPAGTSVFFDVRDSAGFIAQSALIRVDAGDDTSCLPASA
;
A
#
# COMPACT_ATOMS: atom_id res chain seq x y z
N MET A 1 69.85 21.38 25.86
CA MET A 1 68.71 21.35 26.81
C MET A 1 67.53 22.03 26.10
N ASN A 2 66.59 21.27 25.48
CA ASN A 2 65.29 20.78 26.03
C ASN A 2 64.39 21.92 26.52
N PHE A 3 63.16 22.16 26.00
CA PHE A 3 61.93 21.35 26.18
C PHE A 3 60.85 21.82 25.15
N LYS A 4 60.32 20.97 24.25
CA LYS A 4 59.01 20.24 24.27
C LYS A 4 57.71 21.08 24.30
N THR A 5 57.03 21.09 23.15
CA THR A 5 55.59 20.87 22.84
C THR A 5 54.50 21.24 23.88
N LEU A 6 53.43 21.95 23.48
CA LEU A 6 52.03 21.45 23.52
C LEU A 6 50.99 22.42 22.92
N THR A 7 50.43 22.02 21.78
CA THR A 7 49.11 22.44 21.26
C THR A 7 47.99 21.99 22.18
N LEU A 8 47.02 22.86 22.48
CA LEU A 8 45.71 22.46 23.01
C LEU A 8 44.60 23.19 22.24
N LEU A 9 44.13 22.54 21.17
CA LEU A 9 42.83 22.79 20.55
C LEU A 9 41.75 22.24 21.50
N SER A 10 40.89 23.10 22.04
CA SER A 10 39.69 22.67 22.78
C SER A 10 38.46 23.00 21.93
N SER A 11 38.10 22.07 21.05
CA SER A 11 36.86 22.15 20.27
C SER A 11 35.75 21.44 21.04
N LEU A 12 34.82 22.22 21.59
CA LEU A 12 33.59 21.72 22.22
C LEU A 12 32.63 21.29 21.10
N VAL A 13 32.52 19.99 20.83
CA VAL A 13 31.51 19.46 19.90
C VAL A 13 30.22 19.25 20.69
N ILE A 14 29.25 20.14 20.50
CA ILE A 14 27.89 20.00 21.06
C ILE A 14 27.09 19.11 20.10
N THR A 15 26.87 17.86 20.49
CA THR A 15 25.94 16.96 19.79
C THR A 15 24.51 17.33 20.14
N VAL A 16 23.83 18.05 19.25
CA VAL A 16 22.38 18.27 19.33
C VAL A 16 21.69 16.94 19.04
N PHE A 17 21.12 16.31 20.06
CA PHE A 17 20.18 15.20 19.88
C PHE A 17 18.86 15.77 19.38
N ALA A 18 18.57 15.61 18.09
CA ALA A 18 17.24 15.86 17.56
C ALA A 18 16.30 14.78 18.11
N ALA A 19 15.37 15.15 19.00
CA ALA A 19 14.30 14.25 19.41
C ALA A 19 13.39 13.98 18.19
N PRO A 20 13.01 12.72 17.90
CA PRO A 20 12.05 12.44 16.85
C PRO A 20 10.72 13.08 17.25
N SER A 21 10.21 14.00 16.42
CA SER A 21 8.87 14.54 16.57
C SER A 21 7.84 13.42 16.41
N PRO A 22 6.78 13.35 17.23
CA PRO A 22 5.71 12.39 17.02
C PRO A 22 5.09 12.64 15.65
N GLN A 23 5.25 11.69 14.74
CA GLN A 23 4.61 11.76 13.43
C GLN A 23 3.14 11.37 13.64
N THR A 24 2.23 12.31 13.46
CA THR A 24 0.80 12.02 13.42
C THR A 24 0.54 11.26 12.12
N VAL A 25 0.44 9.93 12.21
CA VAL A 25 0.02 9.10 11.09
C VAL A 25 -1.48 9.32 10.91
N ASP A 26 -1.86 9.92 9.77
CA ASP A 26 -3.27 10.09 9.41
C ASP A 26 -3.94 8.73 9.27
N SER A 27 -5.25 8.67 9.49
CA SER A 27 -5.98 7.40 9.43
C SER A 27 -5.91 6.79 8.04
N LEU A 28 -5.54 5.52 7.94
CA LEU A 28 -5.49 4.81 6.66
C LEU A 28 -6.90 4.64 6.11
N LEU A 29 -7.13 5.06 4.87
CA LEU A 29 -8.41 4.97 4.16
C LEU A 29 -8.16 4.61 2.70
N ILE A 30 -9.00 3.74 2.11
CA ILE A 30 -8.93 3.34 0.71
C ILE A 30 -10.20 3.74 -0.04
N ASN A 31 -10.08 4.14 -1.30
CA ASN A 31 -11.23 4.42 -2.14
C ASN A 31 -12.01 3.14 -2.48
N THR A 32 -13.31 3.29 -2.70
CA THR A 32 -14.12 2.24 -3.33
C THR A 32 -14.31 2.62 -4.80
N PRO A 33 -13.75 1.87 -5.76
CA PRO A 33 -13.98 2.14 -7.17
C PRO A 33 -15.45 1.91 -7.54
N VAL A 34 -15.98 2.77 -8.43
CA VAL A 34 -17.38 2.73 -8.86
C VAL A 34 -17.69 1.62 -9.86
N SER A 35 -16.68 1.17 -10.61
CA SER A 35 -16.81 0.11 -11.62
C SER A 35 -15.51 -0.68 -11.71
N VAL A 36 -15.65 -2.00 -11.74
CA VAL A 36 -14.56 -2.98 -11.91
C VAL A 36 -15.04 -3.95 -12.97
N VAL A 37 -14.40 -3.96 -14.12
CA VAL A 37 -14.80 -4.76 -15.29
C VAL A 37 -13.77 -5.86 -15.52
N SER A 38 -14.22 -7.11 -15.73
CA SER A 38 -13.31 -8.22 -16.03
C SER A 38 -12.45 -7.91 -17.24
N CYS A 39 -11.14 -8.17 -17.16
CA CYS A 39 -10.12 -7.83 -18.16
C CYS A 39 -9.99 -6.35 -18.52
N GLY A 40 -10.67 -5.46 -17.80
CA GLY A 40 -10.40 -4.03 -17.85
C GLY A 40 -9.27 -3.64 -16.88
N ALA A 41 -9.22 -2.34 -16.61
CA ALA A 41 -8.29 -1.75 -15.65
C ALA A 41 -9.04 -0.93 -14.59
N VAL A 42 -8.52 -0.90 -13.37
CA VAL A 42 -9.02 -0.01 -12.30
C VAL A 42 -7.85 0.57 -11.50
N THR A 43 -8.00 1.83 -11.09
CA THR A 43 -7.03 2.47 -10.19
C THR A 43 -7.58 2.50 -8.76
N LEU A 44 -6.78 1.97 -7.85
CA LEU A 44 -6.99 2.02 -6.42
C LEU A 44 -6.06 3.08 -5.82
N SER A 45 -6.55 3.77 -4.81
CA SER A 45 -5.87 4.86 -4.13
C SER A 45 -6.25 4.89 -2.67
N TRP A 46 -5.29 5.21 -1.82
CA TRP A 46 -5.47 5.33 -0.38
C TRP A 46 -4.81 6.60 0.14
N GLN A 47 -5.13 6.96 1.38
CA GLN A 47 -4.57 8.09 2.09
C GLN A 47 -4.29 7.70 3.54
N GLY A 48 -3.40 8.44 4.19
CA GLY A 48 -2.96 8.14 5.55
C GLY A 48 -2.12 6.85 5.65
N GLY A 49 -1.88 6.42 6.88
CA GLY A 49 -1.00 5.29 7.19
C GLY A 49 0.49 5.57 6.98
N ALA A 50 1.30 4.54 7.17
CA ALA A 50 2.75 4.56 7.00
C ALA A 50 3.21 3.56 5.94
N ALA A 51 3.90 4.05 4.90
CA ALA A 51 4.52 3.19 3.89
C ALA A 51 5.53 2.18 4.51
N PRO A 52 5.81 1.05 3.84
CA PRO A 52 5.15 0.54 2.64
C PRO A 52 3.73 0.00 2.91
N TYR A 53 2.94 -0.10 1.85
CA TYR A 53 1.57 -0.60 1.86
C TYR A 53 1.48 -1.94 1.11
N ASP A 54 0.77 -2.91 1.70
CA ASP A 54 0.44 -4.19 1.11
C ASP A 54 -1.04 -4.21 0.69
N LEU A 55 -1.29 -4.28 -0.61
CA LEU A 55 -2.61 -4.27 -1.20
C LEU A 55 -3.01 -5.69 -1.61
N SER A 56 -4.22 -6.11 -1.26
CA SER A 56 -4.76 -7.43 -1.58
C SER A 56 -6.23 -7.33 -1.98
N VAL A 57 -6.68 -8.28 -2.83
CA VAL A 57 -8.08 -8.43 -3.21
C VAL A 57 -8.66 -9.69 -2.57
N PHE A 58 -9.90 -9.60 -2.10
CA PHE A 58 -10.61 -10.63 -1.35
C PHE A 58 -11.95 -10.94 -2.00
N ASP A 59 -12.41 -12.17 -1.80
CA ASP A 59 -13.76 -12.59 -2.19
C ASP A 59 -14.77 -12.02 -1.20
N GLY A 60 -15.77 -11.31 -1.73
CA GLY A 60 -16.79 -10.63 -0.95
C GLY A 60 -17.84 -11.54 -0.31
N THR A 61 -17.89 -12.82 -0.67
CA THR A 61 -18.82 -13.82 -0.12
C THR A 61 -18.15 -14.64 0.97
N THR A 62 -16.93 -15.11 0.73
CA THR A 62 -16.20 -15.99 1.65
C THR A 62 -15.21 -15.24 2.54
N SER A 63 -14.91 -13.97 2.25
CA SER A 63 -13.85 -13.17 2.88
C SER A 63 -12.46 -13.80 2.77
N THR A 64 -12.26 -14.71 1.82
CA THR A 64 -10.95 -15.31 1.56
C THR A 64 -10.12 -14.41 0.65
N LYS A 65 -8.83 -14.25 0.98
CA LYS A 65 -7.89 -13.55 0.09
C LYS A 65 -7.82 -14.30 -1.24
N ILE A 66 -8.13 -13.59 -2.33
CA ILE A 66 -7.97 -14.14 -3.69
C ILE A 66 -6.49 -14.08 -4.04
N LYS A 67 -5.87 -12.89 -3.95
CA LYS A 67 -4.44 -12.69 -4.20
C LYS A 67 -3.90 -11.37 -3.64
N PRO A 68 -2.58 -11.27 -3.39
CA PRO A 68 -1.91 -9.98 -3.28
C PRO A 68 -1.90 -9.26 -4.64
N LEU A 69 -2.02 -7.93 -4.62
CA LEU A 69 -1.94 -7.07 -5.81
C LEU A 69 -0.59 -6.35 -5.88
N ALA A 70 -0.13 -5.75 -4.78
CA ALA A 70 1.09 -4.97 -4.74
C ALA A 70 1.65 -4.82 -3.32
N THR A 71 2.96 -4.60 -3.24
CA THR A 71 3.61 -3.99 -2.07
C THR A 71 4.35 -2.75 -2.56
N THR A 72 3.96 -1.55 -2.10
CA THR A 72 4.44 -0.29 -2.68
C THR A 72 4.56 0.82 -1.62
N PRO A 73 5.53 1.76 -1.74
CA PRO A 73 5.53 2.97 -0.94
C PRO A 73 4.53 4.03 -1.45
N SER A 74 4.02 3.87 -2.67
CA SER A 74 3.04 4.77 -3.28
C SER A 74 1.68 4.63 -2.61
N THR A 75 0.82 5.65 -2.77
CA THR A 75 -0.56 5.65 -2.28
C THR A 75 -1.60 5.35 -3.36
N SER A 76 -1.15 4.80 -4.48
CA SER A 76 -2.00 4.38 -5.59
C SER A 76 -1.42 3.18 -6.32
N PHE A 77 -2.31 2.40 -6.94
CA PHE A 77 -1.99 1.22 -7.71
C PHE A 77 -3.00 1.04 -8.85
N ALA A 78 -2.50 0.78 -10.06
CA ALA A 78 -3.33 0.39 -11.20
C ALA A 78 -3.36 -1.14 -11.31
N TRP A 79 -4.54 -1.73 -11.17
CA TRP A 79 -4.75 -3.14 -11.44
C TRP A 79 -5.21 -3.31 -12.88
N ASP A 80 -4.32 -3.87 -13.70
CA ASP A 80 -4.52 -4.12 -15.13
C ASP A 80 -3.66 -5.34 -15.56
N PRO A 81 -4.25 -6.39 -16.13
CA PRO A 81 -5.69 -6.61 -16.31
C PRO A 81 -6.36 -7.11 -15.02
N ILE A 82 -7.66 -6.83 -14.90
CA ILE A 82 -8.53 -7.39 -13.86
C ILE A 82 -8.84 -8.86 -14.18
N ASP A 83 -8.03 -9.76 -13.66
CA ASP A 83 -8.08 -11.22 -13.82
C ASP A 83 -9.01 -11.90 -12.80
N VAL A 84 -10.20 -11.31 -12.60
CA VAL A 84 -11.29 -11.90 -11.79
C VAL A 84 -12.54 -11.99 -12.67
N PRO A 85 -13.25 -13.14 -12.69
CA PRO A 85 -14.39 -13.32 -13.57
C PRO A 85 -15.56 -12.39 -13.19
N ALA A 86 -16.35 -12.05 -14.21
CA ALA A 86 -17.56 -11.28 -14.02
C ALA A 86 -18.54 -12.00 -13.08
N GLY A 87 -19.25 -11.21 -12.28
CA GLY A 87 -20.18 -11.71 -11.28
C GLY A 87 -19.55 -12.12 -9.95
N THR A 88 -18.23 -12.07 -9.81
CA THR A 88 -17.57 -12.20 -8.51
C THR A 88 -17.76 -10.91 -7.70
N SER A 89 -18.10 -11.05 -6.43
CA SER A 89 -18.09 -9.94 -5.47
C SER A 89 -16.70 -9.84 -4.87
N VAL A 90 -16.10 -8.65 -4.83
CA VAL A 90 -14.75 -8.43 -4.29
C VAL A 90 -14.70 -7.20 -3.38
N PHE A 91 -13.71 -7.16 -2.51
CA PHE A 91 -13.27 -5.94 -1.83
C PHE A 91 -11.74 -5.92 -1.74
N PHE A 92 -11.19 -4.75 -1.42
CA PHE A 92 -9.76 -4.52 -1.31
C PHE A 92 -9.38 -4.15 0.11
N ASP A 93 -8.31 -4.75 0.60
CA ASP A 93 -7.64 -4.30 1.81
C ASP A 93 -6.27 -3.73 1.45
N VAL A 94 -5.94 -2.60 2.08
CA VAL A 94 -4.57 -2.09 2.15
C VAL A 94 -4.09 -2.14 3.59
N ARG A 95 -2.94 -2.77 3.82
CA ARG A 95 -2.26 -2.81 5.12
C ARG A 95 -1.00 -1.97 5.08
N ASP A 96 -0.82 -1.09 6.06
CA ASP A 96 0.40 -0.29 6.16
C ASP A 96 1.51 -1.00 6.96
N SER A 97 2.66 -0.35 7.11
CA SER A 97 3.82 -0.91 7.82
C SER A 97 3.66 -0.94 9.35
N ALA A 98 2.75 -0.13 9.89
CA ALA A 98 2.38 -0.14 11.30
C ALA A 98 1.33 -1.22 11.63
N GLY A 99 0.78 -1.87 10.61
CA GLY A 99 -0.20 -2.96 10.74
C GLY A 99 -1.66 -2.49 10.71
N PHE A 100 -1.93 -1.21 10.43
CA PHE A 100 -3.28 -0.72 10.23
C PHE A 100 -3.83 -1.21 8.89
N ILE A 101 -5.13 -1.51 8.85
CA ILE A 101 -5.82 -2.01 7.67
C ILE A 101 -6.95 -1.05 7.33
N ALA A 102 -7.05 -0.68 6.06
CA ALA A 102 -8.23 -0.03 5.50
C ALA A 102 -8.86 -0.92 4.43
N GLN A 103 -10.19 -0.92 4.39
CA GLN A 103 -10.99 -1.82 3.56
C GLN A 103 -11.95 -1.00 2.69
N SER A 104 -12.10 -1.40 1.42
CA SER A 104 -13.11 -0.83 0.51
C SER A 104 -14.50 -1.43 0.78
N ALA A 105 -15.55 -0.82 0.23
CA ALA A 105 -16.83 -1.50 0.14
C ALA A 105 -16.77 -2.69 -0.83
N LEU A 106 -17.79 -3.55 -0.76
CA LEU A 106 -18.01 -4.63 -1.72
C LEU A 106 -18.34 -4.08 -3.10
N ILE A 107 -17.73 -4.66 -4.13
CA ILE A 107 -17.91 -4.31 -5.53
C ILE A 107 -18.20 -5.60 -6.31
N ARG A 108 -19.19 -5.55 -7.20
CA ARG A 108 -19.46 -6.63 -8.14
C ARG A 108 -18.63 -6.40 -9.40
N VAL A 109 -17.88 -7.42 -9.84
CA VAL A 109 -17.15 -7.35 -11.10
C VAL A 109 -18.14 -7.48 -12.26
N ASP A 110 -18.16 -6.49 -13.13
CA ASP A 110 -18.98 -6.47 -14.34
C ASP A 110 -18.32 -7.25 -15.48
N ALA A 111 -19.14 -7.70 -16.43
CA ALA A 111 -18.64 -8.35 -17.64
C ALA A 111 -18.00 -7.32 -18.58
N GLY A 112 -16.78 -7.63 -19.03
CA GLY A 112 -16.13 -6.93 -20.14
C GLY A 112 -16.37 -7.62 -21.48
N ASP A 113 -15.95 -6.97 -22.56
CA ASP A 113 -15.96 -7.54 -23.92
C ASP A 113 -14.81 -8.55 -24.14
N ASP A 114 -13.80 -8.52 -23.26
CA ASP A 114 -12.63 -9.39 -23.28
C ASP A 114 -12.65 -10.38 -22.10
N THR A 115 -12.29 -11.63 -22.36
CA THR A 115 -12.10 -12.67 -21.32
C THR A 115 -10.71 -13.30 -21.37
N SER A 116 -9.80 -12.73 -22.16
CA SER A 116 -8.46 -13.28 -22.42
C SER A 116 -7.53 -13.25 -21.20
N CYS A 117 -7.82 -12.38 -20.23
CA CYS A 117 -7.07 -12.28 -18.97
C CYS A 117 -7.50 -13.31 -17.92
N LEU A 118 -8.65 -13.97 -18.11
CA LEU A 118 -9.18 -14.93 -17.15
C LEU A 118 -8.45 -16.26 -17.30
N PRO A 119 -8.18 -16.97 -16.18
CA PRO A 119 -7.69 -18.33 -16.27
C PRO A 119 -8.69 -19.19 -17.04
N ALA A 120 -8.22 -20.00 -17.99
CA ALA A 120 -9.06 -20.96 -18.69
C ALA A 120 -9.76 -21.85 -17.66
N SER A 121 -11.09 -21.91 -17.69
CA SER A 121 -11.86 -22.79 -16.81
C SER A 121 -11.41 -24.24 -17.07
N ALA A 122 -10.83 -24.88 -16.06
CA ALA A 122 -10.47 -26.29 -16.10
C ALA A 122 -11.69 -27.18 -15.87
#